data_AF-A0A535KMV4-F1
#
_entry.id   AF-A0A535KMV4-F1
#
_cell.length_a   1.000
_cell.length_b   1.000
_cell.length_c   1.000
_cell.angle_alpha   90.00
_cell.angle_beta   90.00
_cell.angle_gamma   90.00
#
_symmetry.space_group_name_H-M   'P 1'
#
loop_
_entity.id
_entity.type
_entity.pdbx_description
1 polymer ?
#
loop_
_entity_poly.entity_id
_entity_poly.type
_entity_poly.pdbx_seq_one_letter_code
_entity_poly.pdbx_strand_id
1 'polypeptide(L)'
;MRASIERLRGYITEAGRDPDTVGIEARLSAADGDLNEWVRQTEGWRKLGATHISLNTMGAGFKSPQEHIEAIRRYKQAVAG
;
A
#
# COMPACT_ATOMS: atom_id res chain seq x y z
N MET A 1 4.96 6.24 -12.00
CA MET A 1 4.10 6.41 -10.82
C MET A 1 4.14 7.83 -10.25
N ARG A 2 5.32 8.39 -9.90
CA ARG A 2 5.45 9.78 -9.39
C ARG A 2 4.69 10.83 -10.23
N ALA A 3 4.96 10.89 -11.53
CA ALA A 3 4.28 11.82 -12.44
C ALA A 3 2.75 11.64 -12.47
N SER A 4 2.25 10.42 -12.28
CA SER A 4 0.81 10.13 -12.23
C SER A 4 0.17 10.70 -10.96
N ILE A 5 0.86 10.58 -9.81
CA ILE A 5 0.40 11.14 -8.53
C ILE A 5 0.42 12.66 -8.56
N GLU A 6 1.47 13.26 -9.12
CA GLU A 6 1.56 14.71 -9.29
C GLU A 6 0.44 15.24 -10.19
N ARG A 7 0.17 14.55 -11.30
CA ARG A 7 -0.94 14.90 -12.20
C ARG A 7 -2.31 14.79 -11.51
N LEU A 8 -2.52 13.75 -10.72
CA LEU A 8 -3.74 13.61 -9.90
C LEU A 8 -3.90 14.76 -8.91
N ARG A 9 -2.83 15.14 -8.21
CA ARG A 9 -2.83 16.29 -7.29
C ARG A 9 -3.15 17.60 -8.03
N GLY A 10 -2.61 17.79 -9.23
CA GLY A 10 -2.97 18.91 -10.11
C GLY A 10 -4.47 18.97 -10.39
N TYR A 11 -5.08 17.84 -10.78
CA TYR A 11 -6.53 17.77 -11.00
C TYR A 11 -7.36 18.05 -9.75
N ILE A 12 -6.89 17.64 -8.57
CA ILE A 12 -7.58 17.92 -7.31
C ILE A 12 -7.55 19.43 -7.01
N THR A 13 -6.40 20.08 -7.17
CA THR A 13 -6.25 21.52 -6.99
C THR A 13 -7.06 22.31 -8.02
N GLU A 14 -7.05 21.92 -9.29
CA GLU A 14 -7.86 22.54 -10.35
C GLU A 14 -9.36 22.48 -10.05
N ALA A 15 -9.81 21.40 -9.39
CA ALA A 15 -11.18 21.24 -8.92
C ALA A 15 -11.48 22.05 -7.62
N GLY A 16 -10.55 22.86 -7.13
CA GLY A 16 -10.71 23.69 -5.93
C GLY A 16 -10.68 22.91 -4.62
N ARG A 17 -10.14 21.68 -4.63
CA ARG A 17 -10.02 20.83 -3.43
C ARG A 17 -8.59 20.82 -2.91
N ASP A 18 -8.45 20.62 -1.61
CA ASP A 18 -7.16 20.36 -0.98
C ASP A 18 -6.68 18.94 -1.32
N PRO A 19 -5.51 18.76 -1.97
CA PRO A 19 -4.93 17.46 -2.26
C PRO A 19 -4.78 16.53 -1.06
N ASP A 20 -4.57 17.08 0.15
CA ASP A 20 -4.38 16.28 1.37
C ASP A 20 -5.69 15.65 1.87
N THR A 21 -6.84 16.12 1.38
CA THR A 21 -8.16 15.50 1.64
C THR A 21 -8.41 14.24 0.80
N VAL A 22 -7.53 13.94 -0.16
CA VAL A 22 -7.66 12.78 -1.04
C VAL A 22 -6.53 11.80 -0.74
N GLY A 23 -6.87 10.71 -0.06
CA GLY A 23 -5.92 9.65 0.22
C GLY A 23 -5.47 8.90 -1.03
N ILE A 24 -4.21 8.45 -1.02
CA ILE A 24 -3.65 7.57 -2.04
C ILE A 24 -3.45 6.21 -1.39
N GLU A 25 -4.15 5.20 -1.91
CA GLU A 25 -4.03 3.82 -1.49
C GLU A 25 -3.18 3.04 -2.51
N ALA A 26 -2.27 2.23 -2.01
CA ALA A 26 -1.56 1.26 -2.82
C ALA A 26 -1.78 -0.16 -2.30
N ARG A 27 -1.99 -1.09 -3.24
CA ARG A 27 -2.24 -2.50 -2.96
C ARG A 27 -1.01 -3.33 -3.24
N LEU A 28 -0.55 -4.04 -2.22
CA LEU A 28 0.48 -5.06 -2.31
C LEU A 28 -0.16 -6.44 -2.44
N SER A 29 0.54 -7.38 -3.08
CA SER A 29 0.18 -8.79 -3.06
C SER A 29 1.16 -9.56 -2.18
N ALA A 30 0.64 -10.36 -1.26
CA ALA A 30 1.46 -11.28 -0.48
C ALA A 30 2.09 -12.37 -1.37
N ALA A 31 1.61 -12.55 -2.60
CA ALA A 31 2.23 -13.44 -3.58
C ALA A 31 3.54 -12.86 -4.18
N ASP A 32 3.81 -11.56 -4.02
CA ASP A 32 4.95 -10.89 -4.65
C ASP A 32 6.29 -11.20 -3.95
N GLY A 33 6.27 -11.82 -2.77
CA GLY A 33 7.48 -12.14 -2.03
C GLY A 33 7.23 -12.35 -0.54
N ASP A 34 8.24 -12.03 0.25
CA ASP A 34 8.23 -12.18 1.70
C ASP A 34 7.96 -10.85 2.44
N LEU A 35 8.05 -10.88 3.76
CA LEU A 35 7.83 -9.70 4.60
C LEU A 35 8.77 -8.54 4.26
N ASN A 36 10.03 -8.80 3.91
CA ASN A 36 10.98 -7.76 3.56
C ASN A 36 10.62 -7.10 2.23
N GLU A 37 10.18 -7.90 1.26
CA GLU A 37 9.63 -7.41 0.01
C GLU A 37 8.44 -6.48 0.24
N TRP A 38 7.48 -6.90 1.06
CA TRP A 38 6.28 -6.10 1.34
C TRP A 38 6.61 -4.79 2.06
N VAL A 39 7.53 -4.81 3.03
CA VAL A 39 8.00 -3.59 3.72
C VAL A 39 8.67 -2.65 2.71
N ARG A 40 9.56 -3.16 1.86
CA ARG A 40 10.29 -2.35 0.89
C ARG A 40 9.34 -1.70 -0.14
N GLN A 41 8.33 -2.42 -0.60
CA GLN A 41 7.28 -1.86 -1.46
C GLN A 41 6.47 -0.78 -0.74
N THR A 42 6.11 -1.02 0.53
CA THR A 42 5.36 -0.06 1.36
C THR A 42 6.13 1.24 1.52
N GLU A 43 7.43 1.18 1.82
CA GLU A 43 8.30 2.36 1.92
C GLU A 43 8.45 3.09 0.58
N GLY A 44 8.47 2.35 -0.53
CA GLY A 44 8.44 2.93 -1.87
C GLY A 44 7.17 3.77 -2.09
N TRP A 45 6.00 3.23 -1.74
CA TRP A 45 4.72 3.92 -1.83
C TRP A 45 4.61 5.11 -0.86
N ARG A 46 5.11 4.96 0.37
CA ARG A 46 5.18 6.04 1.36
C ARG A 46 5.98 7.24 0.83
N LYS A 47 7.15 7.00 0.20
CA LYS A 47 7.98 8.03 -0.46
C LYS A 47 7.30 8.70 -1.67
N LEU A 48 6.30 8.06 -2.25
CA LEU A 48 5.49 8.61 -3.33
C LEU A 48 4.26 9.38 -2.83
N GLY A 49 4.00 9.39 -1.53
CA GLY A 49 2.87 10.08 -0.91
C GLY A 49 1.62 9.23 -0.74
N ALA A 50 1.74 7.89 -0.76
CA ALA A 50 0.65 7.01 -0.35
C ALA A 50 0.32 7.24 1.14
N THR A 51 -0.97 7.38 1.44
CA THR A 51 -1.48 7.56 2.81
C THR A 51 -2.09 6.29 3.38
N HIS A 52 -2.47 5.35 2.50
CA HIS A 52 -3.07 4.08 2.87
C HIS A 52 -2.35 2.94 2.15
N ILE A 53 -2.36 1.77 2.76
CA ILE A 53 -1.82 0.55 2.16
C ILE A 53 -2.77 -0.62 2.41
N SER A 54 -2.93 -1.48 1.42
CA SER A 54 -3.64 -2.75 1.57
C SER A 54 -2.72 -3.92 1.21
N LEU A 55 -2.80 -5.00 1.98
CA LEU A 55 -2.12 -6.26 1.66
C LEU A 55 -3.17 -7.30 1.24
N ASN A 56 -3.10 -7.71 -0.02
CA ASN A 56 -3.92 -8.79 -0.54
C ASN A 56 -3.23 -10.13 -0.32
N THR A 57 -3.87 -11.04 0.41
CA THR A 57 -3.34 -12.38 0.67
C THR A 57 -3.86 -13.44 -0.30
N MET A 58 -4.76 -13.09 -1.22
CA MET A 58 -5.28 -14.01 -2.23
C MET A 58 -4.19 -14.39 -3.23
N GLY A 59 -4.13 -15.67 -3.61
CA GLY A 59 -3.14 -16.18 -4.57
C GLY A 59 -1.73 -16.41 -3.99
N ALA A 60 -1.49 -16.10 -2.71
CA ALA A 60 -0.19 -16.24 -2.06
C ALA A 60 0.20 -17.69 -1.66
N GLY A 61 -0.62 -18.67 -2.05
CA GLY A 61 -0.34 -20.09 -1.78
C GLY A 61 -0.67 -20.57 -0.35
N PHE A 62 -1.17 -19.68 0.52
CA PHE A 62 -1.64 -20.02 1.86
C PHE A 62 -2.73 -21.12 1.83
N LYS A 63 -2.67 -22.03 2.80
CA LYS A 63 -3.51 -23.24 2.85
C LYS A 63 -4.67 -23.14 3.84
N SER A 64 -4.68 -22.12 4.69
CA SER A 64 -5.68 -21.96 5.74
C SER A 64 -5.96 -20.49 6.03
N PRO A 65 -7.19 -20.13 6.49
CA PRO A 65 -7.50 -18.77 6.93
C PRO A 65 -6.51 -18.22 7.98
N GLN A 66 -5.97 -19.10 8.84
CA GLN A 66 -5.00 -18.72 9.86
C GLN A 66 -3.70 -18.20 9.25
N GLU A 67 -3.22 -18.79 8.15
CA GLU A 67 -2.02 -18.31 7.45
C GLU A 67 -2.23 -16.91 6.85
N HIS A 68 -3.42 -16.64 6.29
CA HIS A 68 -3.77 -15.29 5.81
C HIS A 68 -3.74 -14.27 6.95
N ILE A 69 -4.33 -14.61 8.11
CA ILE A 69 -4.36 -13.74 9.30
C ILE A 69 -2.94 -13.48 9.81
N GLU A 70 -2.11 -14.52 9.92
CA GLU A 70 -0.72 -14.38 10.38
C GLU A 70 0.12 -13.53 9.44
N ALA A 71 -0.04 -13.67 8.12
CA ALA A 71 0.65 -12.83 7.15
C ALA A 71 0.27 -11.34 7.34
N ILE A 72 -1.02 -11.04 7.48
CA ILE A 72 -1.51 -9.67 7.74
C ILE A 72 -0.98 -9.13 9.06
N ARG A 73 -0.97 -9.95 10.12
CA ARG A 73 -0.48 -9.56 11.45
C ARG A 73 1.01 -9.22 11.41
N ARG A 74 1.83 -10.06 10.78
CA ARG A 74 3.28 -9.83 10.63
C ARG A 74 3.56 -8.58 9.79
N TYR A 75 2.84 -8.42 8.68
CA TYR A 75 2.96 -7.24 7.84
C TYR A 75 2.62 -5.96 8.61
N LYS A 76 1.48 -5.92 9.29
CA LYS A 76 1.06 -4.79 10.12
C LYS A 76 2.13 -4.43 11.16
N GLN A 77 2.68 -5.42 11.85
CA GLN A 77 3.74 -5.20 12.85
C GLN A 77 5.01 -4.60 12.23
N ALA A 78 5.39 -5.04 11.03
CA ALA A 78 6.60 -4.58 10.37
C ALA A 78 6.49 -3.15 9.81
N VAL A 79 5.29 -2.69 9.43
CA VAL A 79 5.07 -1.35 8.82
C VAL A 79 4.50 -0.30 9.77
N ALA A 80 4.14 -0.67 11.00
CA ALA A 80 3.60 0.22 12.02
C ALA A 80 4.66 1.09 12.73
N GLY A 81 5.93 1.02 12.29
CA GLY A 81 6.97 2.00 12.64
C GLY A 81 6.97 3.19 11.68
#